data_AF-A0A7C2GEQ8-F1
#
_entry.id   AF-A0A7C2GEQ8-F1
#
_cell.length_a   1.000
_cell.length_b   1.000
_cell.length_c   1.000
_cell.angle_alpha   90.00
_cell.angle_beta   90.00
_cell.angle_gamma   90.00
#
_symmetry.space_group_name_H-M   'P 1'
#
loop_
_entity.id
_entity.type
_entity.pdbx_description
1 polymer ?
#
loop_
_entity_poly.entity_id
_entity_poly.type
_entity_poly.pdbx_seq_one_letter_code
_entity_poly.pdbx_strand_id
1 'polypeptide(L)'
;SVQGSILSGISPADRDVVKKSVLSSLADLRSFYARQPRGSTLWFFVPEVSVWTQTLAQEFRAKNGGQERFVVPEGTARSYCSLYRSDSRFHVMPRDTLSKEQAFAVIYPPSGDTQKGAVMAGRYLVDRPDWQETDYLSFTTPLSPTQEGLPEARALVWGYISQANLKARVEFKEWTLSSWANLSFTLDQEASWDGVFSRDAGRGEESFYLDGFPDGSSPYTVRDTAGRDRGTAQVVANKELVGYELDQNAGASFDTGVWANEINGLRFGVWVKGKYEYFTAYDCSWTKRVELTDIYACKYKDDQGRYRGSGAIGAWWRYRHVTGTVYPLVPQYEVKGYSVYVSLKGWQETWYYASDNDRPVEPGGYVTAEGKRYRIPGLEGYLQPTGKDLEVAEGDPYVSYITRSLSPQGNPLAGTGREEAKVWFKPLRDWCAERGL
;
A
#
# COMPACT_ATOMS: atom_id res chain seq x y z
N SER A 1 32.54 37.78 16.26
CA SER A 1 32.39 36.64 17.19
C SER A 1 30.92 36.46 17.45
N VAL A 2 30.36 35.28 17.19
CA VAL A 2 28.92 35.03 17.38
C VAL A 2 28.68 34.89 18.88
N GLN A 3 28.19 35.95 19.52
CA GLN A 3 27.72 35.89 20.91
C GLN A 3 26.50 34.98 20.94
N GLY A 4 26.67 33.77 21.49
CA GLY A 4 25.58 32.82 21.68
C GLY A 4 24.56 33.30 22.72
N SER A 5 23.40 32.62 22.75
CA SER A 5 22.36 32.73 23.79
C SER A 5 22.96 32.83 25.20
N ILE A 6 22.31 33.51 26.15
CA ILE A 6 22.76 33.56 27.55
C ILE A 6 22.95 32.15 28.16
N LEU A 7 22.27 31.14 27.59
CA LEU A 7 22.38 29.72 27.95
C LEU A 7 23.51 28.97 27.23
N SER A 8 24.31 29.63 26.37
CA SER A 8 25.54 29.05 25.80
C SER A 8 26.71 29.05 26.77
N GLY A 9 26.61 29.80 27.87
CA GLY A 9 27.61 29.88 28.94
C GLY A 9 27.43 28.88 30.10
N ILE A 10 26.54 27.89 29.98
CA ILE A 10 26.35 26.84 31.00
C ILE A 10 27.62 25.98 31.03
N SER A 11 28.32 25.97 32.18
CA SER A 11 29.53 25.17 32.35
C SER A 11 29.21 23.67 32.21
N PRO A 12 30.17 22.83 31.77
CA PRO A 12 29.96 21.39 31.70
C PRO A 12 29.50 20.76 33.03
N ALA A 13 29.88 21.33 34.18
CA ALA A 13 29.50 20.85 35.51
C ALA A 13 28.04 21.18 35.90
N ASP A 14 27.42 22.19 35.28
CA ASP A 14 26.04 22.61 35.54
C ASP A 14 25.02 21.85 34.68
N ARG A 15 25.47 21.08 33.68
CA ARG A 15 24.61 20.32 32.75
C ARG A 15 23.94 19.10 33.40
N ASP A 16 24.47 18.60 34.51
CA ASP A 16 23.91 17.44 35.21
C ASP A 16 22.68 17.80 36.08
N VAL A 17 22.44 19.09 36.33
CA VAL A 17 21.35 19.58 37.21
C VAL A 17 20.29 20.42 36.49
N VAL A 18 20.55 20.79 35.23
CA VAL A 18 19.68 21.66 34.42
C VAL A 18 19.28 20.95 33.13
N LYS A 19 17.98 20.78 32.92
CA LYS A 19 17.46 20.24 31.66
C LYS A 19 17.31 21.37 30.65
N LYS A 20 18.27 21.49 29.72
CA LYS A 20 18.17 22.38 28.56
C LYS A 20 17.33 21.72 27.47
N SER A 21 16.41 22.47 26.87
CA SER A 21 15.68 22.06 25.67
C SER A 21 15.46 23.24 24.74
N VAL A 22 15.09 22.96 23.50
CA VAL A 22 14.73 23.98 22.50
C VAL A 22 13.23 23.86 22.27
N LEU A 23 12.54 25.00 22.25
CA LEU A 23 11.12 25.04 21.90
C LEU A 23 11.00 25.27 20.40
N SER A 24 10.37 24.33 19.69
CA SER A 24 10.25 24.33 18.24
C SER A 24 8.86 24.70 17.73
N SER A 25 7.89 24.89 18.63
CA SER A 25 6.49 25.16 18.28
C SER A 25 5.74 25.91 19.39
N LEU A 26 4.58 26.49 19.05
CA LEU A 26 3.65 27.05 20.05
C LEU A 26 3.18 25.99 21.06
N ALA A 27 3.11 24.74 20.63
CA ALA A 27 2.75 23.61 21.47
C ALA A 27 3.80 23.33 22.54
N ASP A 28 5.08 23.33 22.14
CA ASP A 28 6.20 23.15 23.05
C ASP A 28 6.21 24.27 24.09
N LEU A 29 5.98 25.51 23.66
CA LEU A 29 5.86 26.67 24.54
C LEU A 29 4.70 26.51 25.54
N ARG A 30 3.50 26.18 25.06
CA ARG A 30 2.31 26.01 25.92
C ARG A 30 2.49 24.85 26.89
N SER A 31 3.12 23.76 26.45
CA SER A 31 3.46 22.61 27.28
C SER A 31 4.51 22.98 28.32
N PHE A 32 5.51 23.79 27.96
CA PHE A 32 6.50 24.34 28.87
C PHE A 32 5.85 25.22 29.94
N TYR A 33 4.95 26.15 29.58
CA TYR A 33 4.19 26.97 30.53
C TYR A 33 3.31 26.13 31.45
N ALA A 34 2.63 25.11 30.92
CA ALA A 34 1.77 24.22 31.70
C ALA A 34 2.50 23.49 32.83
N ARG A 35 3.81 23.23 32.68
CA ARG A 35 4.64 22.56 33.69
C ARG A 35 5.14 23.50 34.79
N GLN A 36 5.09 24.82 34.59
CA GLN A 36 5.56 25.76 35.59
C GLN A 36 4.57 25.87 36.76
N PRO A 37 5.02 26.10 38.00
CA PRO A 37 4.14 26.22 39.15
C PRO A 37 3.06 27.30 38.96
N ARG A 38 1.85 27.05 39.47
CA ARG A 38 0.77 28.06 39.46
C ARG A 38 1.16 29.23 40.36
N GLY A 39 0.76 30.45 39.99
CA GLY A 39 1.13 31.68 40.68
C GLY A 39 2.55 32.17 40.41
N SER A 40 3.30 31.50 39.53
CA SER A 40 4.66 31.92 39.17
C SER A 40 4.70 33.30 38.53
N THR A 41 5.73 34.09 38.82
CA THR A 41 5.96 35.42 38.23
C THR A 41 6.95 35.32 37.07
N LEU A 42 6.59 35.83 35.90
CA LEU A 42 7.42 35.84 34.70
C LEU A 42 8.06 37.22 34.49
N TRP A 43 9.38 37.27 34.42
CA TRP A 43 10.15 38.48 34.16
C TRP A 43 10.79 38.41 32.77
N PHE A 44 10.42 39.33 31.89
CA PHE A 44 11.03 39.49 30.56
C PHE A 44 12.14 40.54 30.59
N PHE A 45 13.33 40.19 30.09
CA PHE A 45 14.46 41.09 29.88
C PHE A 45 14.66 41.22 28.37
N VAL A 46 14.15 42.31 27.81
CA VAL A 46 14.01 42.49 26.36
C VAL A 46 14.48 43.89 25.94
N PRO A 47 15.03 44.05 24.71
CA PRO A 47 15.37 45.37 24.16
C PRO A 47 14.18 46.33 24.16
N GLU A 48 13.00 45.80 23.87
CA GLU A 48 11.72 46.48 23.82
C GLU A 48 10.59 45.47 24.05
N VAL A 49 9.44 45.94 24.53
CA VAL A 49 8.25 45.10 24.69
C VAL A 49 7.48 45.07 23.38
N SER A 50 7.65 43.99 22.61
CA SER A 50 6.94 43.78 21.34
C SER A 50 5.52 43.26 21.55
N VAL A 51 4.69 43.30 20.51
CA VAL A 51 3.35 42.66 20.50
C VAL A 51 3.46 41.17 20.84
N TRP A 52 4.52 40.53 20.34
CA TRP A 52 4.78 39.12 20.61
C TRP A 52 5.14 38.88 22.07
N THR A 53 6.03 39.69 22.66
CA THR A 53 6.37 39.59 24.09
C THR A 53 5.13 39.76 24.98
N GLN A 54 4.22 40.68 24.61
CA GLN A 54 2.93 40.80 25.32
C GLN A 54 2.05 39.57 25.15
N THR A 55 2.02 38.96 23.96
CA THR A 55 1.27 37.73 23.69
C THR A 55 1.77 36.57 24.56
N LEU A 56 3.09 36.38 24.63
CA LEU A 56 3.72 35.39 25.51
C LEU A 56 3.33 35.61 26.97
N ALA A 57 3.37 36.86 27.44
CA ALA A 57 3.04 37.21 28.80
C ALA A 57 1.55 36.94 29.13
N GLN A 58 0.64 37.25 28.19
CA GLN A 58 -0.78 36.96 28.32
C GLN A 58 -1.06 35.45 28.33
N GLU A 59 -0.43 34.67 27.43
CA GLU A 59 -0.55 33.21 27.42
C GLU A 59 -0.06 32.60 28.75
N PHE A 60 1.10 33.07 29.25
CA PHE A 60 1.62 32.61 30.53
C PHE A 60 0.68 32.96 31.69
N ARG A 61 0.18 34.20 31.75
CA ARG A 61 -0.79 34.63 32.78
C ARG A 61 -2.05 33.78 32.73
N ALA A 62 -2.61 33.56 31.54
CA ALA A 62 -3.82 32.75 31.36
C ALA A 62 -3.59 31.29 31.82
N LYS A 63 -2.38 30.75 31.65
CA LYS A 63 -2.05 29.37 31.99
C LYS A 63 -1.69 29.17 33.46
N ASN A 64 -0.92 30.10 34.03
CA ASN A 64 -0.28 29.94 35.35
C ASN A 64 -0.91 30.83 36.43
N GLY A 65 -1.65 31.88 36.08
CA GLY A 65 -2.36 32.76 37.00
C GLY A 65 -1.49 33.71 37.81
N GLY A 66 -0.19 33.81 37.50
CA GLY A 66 0.74 34.73 38.18
C GLY A 66 0.94 36.06 37.44
N GLN A 67 1.94 36.83 37.88
CA GLN A 67 2.23 38.17 37.35
C GLN A 67 3.32 38.16 36.27
N GLU A 68 3.25 39.08 35.32
CA GLU A 68 4.34 39.38 34.39
C GLU A 68 4.98 40.73 34.68
N ARG A 69 6.29 40.81 34.45
CA ARG A 69 7.10 42.03 34.56
C ARG A 69 7.96 42.18 33.32
N PHE A 70 8.14 43.40 32.86
CA PHE A 70 8.97 43.74 31.70
C PHE A 70 10.12 44.63 32.15
N VAL A 71 11.33 44.25 31.76
CA VAL A 71 12.57 44.97 32.05
C VAL A 71 13.20 45.38 30.72
N VAL A 72 13.35 46.70 30.54
CA VAL A 72 13.92 47.30 29.33
C VAL A 72 15.19 48.10 29.66
N PRO A 73 16.13 48.27 28.71
CA PRO A 73 17.31 49.11 28.91
C PRO A 73 16.95 50.61 29.03
N GLU A 74 17.85 51.40 29.62
CA GLU A 74 17.69 52.84 29.86
C GLU A 74 17.38 53.62 28.58
N GLY A 75 18.03 53.25 27.46
CA GLY A 75 17.78 53.88 26.16
C GLY A 75 16.32 53.74 25.70
N THR A 76 15.71 52.58 25.96
CA THR A 76 14.28 52.32 25.67
C THR A 76 13.37 52.92 26.73
N ALA A 77 13.77 52.89 28.01
CA ALA A 77 12.97 53.38 29.13
C ALA A 77 12.56 54.85 28.99
N ARG A 78 13.42 55.68 28.38
CA ARG A 78 13.14 57.11 28.15
C ARG A 78 11.88 57.34 27.32
N SER A 79 11.64 56.55 26.28
CA SER A 79 10.41 56.65 25.47
C SER A 79 9.21 56.04 26.19
N TYR A 80 9.43 55.15 27.16
CA TYR A 80 8.36 54.50 27.92
C TYR A 80 7.84 55.36 29.07
N CYS A 81 8.57 56.40 29.50
CA CYS A 81 8.11 57.33 30.55
C CYS A 81 6.79 58.05 30.20
N SER A 82 6.51 58.32 28.94
CA SER A 82 5.22 58.92 28.53
C SER A 82 4.09 57.90 28.39
N LEU A 83 4.42 56.63 28.14
CA LEU A 83 3.45 55.59 27.77
C LEU A 83 3.08 54.65 28.93
N TYR A 84 4.06 54.27 29.75
CA TYR A 84 3.96 53.17 30.71
C TYR A 84 4.38 53.54 32.13
N ARG A 85 4.68 54.81 32.41
CA ARG A 85 5.16 55.27 33.74
C ARG A 85 4.27 54.85 34.90
N SER A 86 2.95 54.79 34.69
CA SER A 86 1.98 54.39 35.71
C SER A 86 1.78 52.87 35.80
N ASP A 87 2.34 52.09 34.87
CA ASP A 87 2.21 50.64 34.85
C ASP A 87 3.32 49.97 35.68
N SER A 88 2.93 49.39 36.81
CA SER A 88 3.83 48.71 37.75
C SER A 88 4.57 47.49 37.16
N ARG A 89 4.19 47.00 35.97
CA ARG A 89 4.88 45.89 35.31
C ARG A 89 6.23 46.29 34.74
N PHE A 90 6.45 47.56 34.42
CA PHE A 90 7.63 48.04 33.72
C PHE A 90 8.76 48.44 34.68
N HIS A 91 9.96 47.95 34.38
CA HIS A 91 11.19 48.19 35.12
C HIS A 91 12.31 48.54 34.14
N VAL A 92 13.33 49.20 34.67
CA VAL A 92 14.49 49.67 33.90
C VAL A 92 15.75 49.00 34.41
N MET A 93 16.50 48.38 33.51
CA MET A 93 17.83 47.84 33.82
C MET A 93 18.90 48.94 33.65
N PRO A 94 19.97 48.95 34.47
CA PRO A 94 21.07 49.90 34.38
C PRO A 94 22.02 49.57 33.21
N ARG A 95 21.47 49.50 32.00
CA ARG A 95 22.19 49.30 30.74
C ARG A 95 21.53 50.11 29.65
N ASP A 96 22.32 50.75 28.80
CA ASP A 96 21.80 51.59 27.72
C ASP A 96 21.06 50.80 26.63
N THR A 97 21.54 49.59 26.31
CA THR A 97 20.99 48.72 25.27
C THR A 97 21.05 47.24 25.66
N LEU A 98 20.25 46.42 24.97
CA LEU A 98 20.25 44.96 25.03
C LEU A 98 20.04 44.45 23.60
N SER A 99 20.79 43.45 23.11
CA SER A 99 20.51 42.88 21.78
C SER A 99 19.38 41.85 21.86
N LYS A 100 18.69 41.59 20.73
CA LYS A 100 17.58 40.62 20.69
C LYS A 100 18.05 39.20 21.03
N GLU A 101 19.26 38.83 20.63
CA GLU A 101 19.87 37.52 20.89
C GLU A 101 20.20 37.33 22.37
N GLN A 102 20.41 38.44 23.09
CA GLN A 102 20.64 38.46 24.54
C GLN A 102 19.35 38.57 25.35
N ALA A 103 18.18 38.65 24.70
CA ALA A 103 16.90 38.65 25.38
C ALA A 103 16.72 37.33 26.14
N PHE A 104 16.21 37.44 27.36
CA PHE A 104 15.89 36.28 28.18
C PHE A 104 14.69 36.56 29.07
N ALA A 105 14.08 35.51 29.59
CA ALA A 105 12.97 35.60 30.49
C ALA A 105 13.08 34.56 31.60
N VAL A 106 12.65 34.92 32.80
CA VAL A 106 12.83 34.12 34.01
C VAL A 106 11.49 33.89 34.68
N ILE A 107 11.20 32.64 35.03
CA ILE A 107 9.96 32.23 35.69
C ILE A 107 10.28 31.90 37.15
N TYR A 108 9.72 32.71 38.05
CA TYR A 108 9.86 32.58 39.49
C TYR A 108 8.66 31.87 40.09
N PRO A 109 8.81 30.69 40.70
CA PRO A 109 7.74 30.07 41.46
C PRO A 109 7.37 30.89 42.71
N PRO A 110 6.12 30.80 43.21
CA PRO A 110 5.78 31.34 44.53
C PRO A 110 6.61 30.65 45.63
N SER A 111 6.99 31.41 46.65
CA SER A 111 8.04 31.06 47.63
C SER A 111 7.93 29.64 48.23
N GLY A 112 9.01 28.86 48.12
CA GLY A 112 9.27 27.59 48.79
C GLY A 112 10.59 26.95 48.32
N ASP A 113 11.43 26.48 49.24
CA ASP A 113 12.85 26.08 49.03
C ASP A 113 13.09 24.86 48.10
N THR A 114 12.06 24.37 47.41
CA THR A 114 12.13 23.15 46.59
C THR A 114 11.60 23.31 45.17
N GLN A 115 11.10 24.50 44.79
CA GLN A 115 10.47 24.68 43.48
C GLN A 115 11.49 25.10 42.41
N LYS A 116 11.63 24.25 41.38
CA LYS A 116 12.49 24.50 40.21
C LYS A 116 11.93 25.68 39.41
N GLY A 117 12.69 26.76 39.29
CA GLY A 117 12.39 27.83 38.34
C GLY A 117 12.75 27.44 36.90
N ALA A 118 12.45 28.33 35.95
CA ALA A 118 12.83 28.15 34.55
C ALA A 118 13.32 29.45 33.90
N VAL A 119 14.14 29.31 32.87
CA VAL A 119 14.64 30.40 32.03
C VAL A 119 14.33 30.09 30.57
N MET A 120 13.91 31.12 29.82
CA MET A 120 13.82 31.13 28.37
C MET A 120 14.84 32.12 27.82
N ALA A 121 15.47 31.84 26.69
CA ALA A 121 16.46 32.74 26.11
C ALA A 121 16.49 32.68 24.57
N GLY A 122 16.81 33.83 23.99
CA GLY A 122 17.05 34.00 22.55
C GLY A 122 16.07 34.97 21.88
N ARG A 123 16.35 35.27 20.61
CA ARG A 123 15.63 36.28 19.82
C ARG A 123 14.11 36.07 19.76
N TYR A 124 13.64 34.84 19.90
CA TYR A 124 12.21 34.52 19.79
C TYR A 124 11.40 34.85 21.05
N LEU A 125 11.99 35.51 22.05
CA LEU A 125 11.23 36.23 23.09
C LEU A 125 10.73 37.61 22.61
N VAL A 126 11.36 38.15 21.57
CA VAL A 126 11.08 39.48 21.02
C VAL A 126 10.42 39.34 19.65
N ASP A 127 11.00 38.51 18.79
CA ASP A 127 10.52 38.27 17.44
C ASP A 127 9.61 37.04 17.41
N ARG A 128 8.39 37.18 16.89
CA ARG A 128 7.50 36.03 16.72
C ARG A 128 8.16 35.03 15.77
N PRO A 129 8.40 33.77 16.19
CA PRO A 129 8.87 32.73 15.28
C PRO A 129 7.75 32.32 14.32
N ASP A 130 8.11 31.84 13.12
CA ASP A 130 7.18 31.26 12.13
C ASP A 130 6.67 29.86 12.56
N TRP A 131 6.27 29.71 13.83
CA TRP A 131 5.66 28.50 14.33
C TRP A 131 4.27 28.34 13.71
N GLN A 132 4.07 27.27 12.93
CA GLN A 132 2.82 27.03 12.22
C GLN A 132 1.64 26.85 13.19
N GLU A 133 0.50 27.47 12.86
CA GLU A 133 -0.74 27.49 13.67
C GLU A 133 -1.73 26.36 13.34
N THR A 134 -1.57 25.65 12.21
CA THR A 134 -2.41 24.49 11.87
C THR A 134 -1.97 23.27 12.65
N ASP A 135 -2.55 23.14 13.84
CA ASP A 135 -2.21 22.08 14.77
C ASP A 135 -2.73 20.70 14.31
N TYR A 136 -3.95 20.64 13.73
CA TYR A 136 -4.55 19.39 13.26
C TYR A 136 -4.35 19.19 11.75
N LEU A 137 -3.89 18.00 11.37
CA LEU A 137 -3.80 17.54 9.97
C LEU A 137 -4.79 16.41 9.72
N SER A 138 -5.35 16.35 8.51
CA SER A 138 -6.14 15.22 8.01
C SER A 138 -6.13 15.23 6.47
N PHE A 139 -5.35 14.35 5.85
CA PHE A 139 -5.22 14.28 4.39
C PHE A 139 -4.83 12.88 3.92
N THR A 140 -5.10 12.56 2.66
CA THR A 140 -4.63 11.32 2.02
C THR A 140 -3.53 11.65 1.02
N THR A 141 -2.43 10.90 1.04
CA THR A 141 -1.29 11.14 0.14
C THR A 141 -0.66 9.83 -0.34
N PRO A 142 -0.13 9.77 -1.58
CA PRO A 142 0.77 8.69 -1.97
C PRO A 142 2.04 8.72 -1.11
N LEU A 143 2.57 7.54 -0.81
CA LEU A 143 3.79 7.37 -0.02
C LEU A 143 5.00 7.21 -0.93
N SER A 144 6.14 7.77 -0.54
CA SER A 144 7.40 7.58 -1.25
C SER A 144 8.17 6.39 -0.65
N PRO A 145 8.54 5.38 -1.44
CA PRO A 145 9.29 4.23 -0.93
C PRO A 145 10.69 4.66 -0.48
N THR A 146 11.15 4.15 0.67
CA THR A 146 12.52 4.43 1.16
C THR A 146 13.57 3.50 0.56
N GLN A 147 13.14 2.43 -0.09
CA GLN A 147 13.97 1.42 -0.73
C GLN A 147 13.32 0.96 -2.04
N GLU A 148 14.14 0.53 -2.98
CA GLU A 148 13.68 -0.03 -4.25
C GLU A 148 12.93 -1.36 -4.03
N GLY A 149 11.91 -1.64 -4.84
CA GLY A 149 11.14 -2.88 -4.78
C GLY A 149 9.98 -2.90 -3.77
N LEU A 150 9.77 -1.82 -3.01
CA LEU A 150 8.59 -1.68 -2.16
C LEU A 150 7.31 -1.49 -3.00
N PRO A 151 6.16 -2.08 -2.61
CA PRO A 151 4.91 -1.89 -3.33
C PRO A 151 4.47 -0.42 -3.29
N GLU A 152 3.74 0.00 -4.31
CA GLU A 152 3.08 1.30 -4.31
C GLU A 152 2.15 1.39 -3.09
N ALA A 153 2.18 2.52 -2.39
CA ALA A 153 1.47 2.68 -1.13
C ALA A 153 0.89 4.09 -1.02
N ARG A 154 -0.20 4.22 -0.26
CA ARG A 154 -0.78 5.51 0.12
C ARG A 154 -1.19 5.48 1.58
N ALA A 155 -1.35 6.65 2.19
CA ALA A 155 -1.85 6.73 3.56
C ALA A 155 -2.85 7.87 3.75
N LEU A 156 -3.86 7.59 4.59
CA LEU A 156 -4.60 8.63 5.29
C LEU A 156 -3.79 9.02 6.53
N VAL A 157 -3.44 10.29 6.65
CA VAL A 157 -2.66 10.84 7.76
C VAL A 157 -3.52 11.79 8.56
N TRP A 158 -3.57 11.63 9.88
CA TRP A 158 -4.34 12.51 10.75
C TRP A 158 -3.74 12.66 12.15
N GLY A 159 -4.09 13.73 12.85
CA GLY A 159 -3.70 13.98 14.23
C GLY A 159 -3.21 15.40 14.46
N TYR A 160 -2.64 15.65 15.64
CA TYR A 160 -2.11 16.94 16.04
C TYR A 160 -0.58 16.97 15.97
N ILE A 161 -0.02 17.95 15.26
CA ILE A 161 1.42 18.18 15.20
C ILE A 161 1.95 18.54 16.60
N SER A 162 1.21 19.39 17.34
CA SER A 162 1.56 19.82 18.70
C SER A 162 1.74 18.69 19.71
N GLN A 163 0.97 17.62 19.54
CA GLN A 163 0.91 16.51 20.48
C GLN A 163 1.86 15.38 20.08
N ALA A 164 2.64 15.55 19.01
CA ALA A 164 3.49 14.51 18.46
C ALA A 164 2.73 13.18 18.22
N ASN A 165 1.45 13.26 17.80
CA ASN A 165 0.56 12.11 17.74
C ASN A 165 -0.05 11.86 16.36
N LEU A 166 0.61 12.32 15.30
CA LEU A 166 0.17 12.00 13.95
C LEU A 166 0.15 10.48 13.76
N LYS A 167 -0.92 9.99 13.14
CA LYS A 167 -1.13 8.60 12.76
C LYS A 167 -1.30 8.49 11.25
N ALA A 168 -0.93 7.35 10.72
CA ALA A 168 -1.07 7.00 9.32
C ALA A 168 -1.72 5.63 9.17
N ARG A 169 -2.83 5.58 8.42
CA ARG A 169 -3.46 4.35 7.96
C ARG A 169 -2.96 4.07 6.56
N VAL A 170 -2.20 3.00 6.39
CA VAL A 170 -1.50 2.67 5.16
C VAL A 170 -2.31 1.66 4.36
N GLU A 171 -2.37 1.90 3.06
CA GLU A 171 -2.87 0.98 2.05
C GLU A 171 -1.75 0.65 1.08
N PHE A 172 -1.61 -0.64 0.77
CA PHE A 172 -0.69 -1.14 -0.24
C PHE A 172 -1.45 -1.52 -1.49
N LYS A 173 -0.84 -1.22 -2.63
CA LYS A 173 -1.28 -1.68 -3.93
C LYS A 173 -0.59 -3.01 -4.22
N GLU A 174 -1.38 -4.01 -4.57
CA GLU A 174 -0.88 -5.34 -4.92
C GLU A 174 -1.68 -5.93 -6.08
N TRP A 175 -1.01 -6.81 -6.83
CA TRP A 175 -1.63 -7.60 -7.87
C TRP A 175 -2.24 -8.86 -7.26
N THR A 176 -3.56 -8.99 -7.35
CA THR A 176 -4.28 -10.18 -6.94
C THR A 176 -4.98 -10.83 -8.14
N LEU A 177 -5.25 -12.12 -8.04
CA LEU A 177 -6.06 -12.80 -9.05
C LEU A 177 -7.51 -12.37 -8.90
N SER A 178 -8.17 -12.10 -10.03
CA SER A 178 -9.61 -11.89 -10.08
C SER A 178 -10.35 -13.11 -9.51
N SER A 179 -11.37 -12.86 -8.70
CA SER A 179 -12.20 -13.92 -8.11
C SER A 179 -13.10 -14.61 -9.14
N TRP A 180 -13.29 -14.02 -10.33
CA TRP A 180 -13.96 -14.61 -11.48
C TRP A 180 -13.13 -14.49 -12.76
N ALA A 181 -13.47 -15.29 -13.78
CA ALA A 181 -12.85 -15.15 -15.09
C ALA A 181 -13.26 -13.82 -15.73
N ASN A 182 -12.30 -12.93 -15.91
CA ASN A 182 -12.48 -11.57 -16.42
C ASN A 182 -11.83 -11.37 -17.80
N LEU A 183 -11.17 -12.40 -18.33
CA LEU A 183 -10.60 -12.43 -19.67
C LEU A 183 -11.20 -13.59 -20.44
N SER A 184 -11.54 -13.39 -21.72
CA SER A 184 -12.00 -14.47 -22.58
C SER A 184 -11.52 -14.27 -24.01
N PHE A 185 -11.11 -15.36 -24.64
CA PHE A 185 -10.58 -15.34 -26.01
C PHE A 185 -10.66 -16.71 -26.65
N THR A 186 -10.55 -16.72 -27.97
CA THR A 186 -10.46 -17.94 -28.77
C THR A 186 -9.06 -18.07 -29.36
N LEU A 187 -8.60 -19.30 -29.50
CA LEU A 187 -7.38 -19.67 -30.21
C LEU A 187 -7.63 -20.93 -31.03
N ASP A 188 -7.06 -20.97 -32.23
CA ASP A 188 -7.04 -22.15 -33.07
C ASP A 188 -5.65 -22.77 -33.00
N GLN A 189 -5.60 -24.09 -32.91
CA GLN A 189 -4.39 -24.86 -32.69
C GLN A 189 -4.32 -26.02 -33.67
N GLU A 190 -3.10 -26.40 -34.02
CA GLU A 190 -2.83 -27.53 -34.89
C GLU A 190 -3.05 -28.88 -34.18
N ALA A 191 -3.11 -29.96 -34.94
CA ALA A 191 -3.36 -31.31 -34.42
C ALA A 191 -2.30 -31.78 -33.40
N SER A 192 -1.07 -31.28 -33.52
CA SER A 192 0.08 -31.57 -32.64
C SER A 192 0.07 -30.79 -31.32
N TRP A 193 -0.90 -29.90 -31.11
CA TRP A 193 -0.97 -29.09 -29.90
C TRP A 193 -1.11 -29.95 -28.65
N ASP A 194 -0.33 -29.61 -27.62
CA ASP A 194 -0.20 -30.34 -26.36
C ASP A 194 -1.03 -29.73 -25.22
N GLY A 195 -1.86 -28.73 -25.52
CA GLY A 195 -2.67 -28.04 -24.52
C GLY A 195 -1.98 -26.83 -23.87
N VAL A 196 -0.79 -26.43 -24.34
CA VAL A 196 -0.04 -25.28 -23.78
C VAL A 196 -0.24 -24.01 -24.61
N PHE A 197 -0.47 -22.87 -23.98
CA PHE A 197 -0.57 -21.58 -24.67
C PHE A 197 -0.06 -20.42 -23.80
N SER A 198 0.27 -19.29 -24.43
CA SER A 198 0.66 -18.07 -23.73
C SER A 198 -0.34 -16.95 -23.97
N ARG A 199 -0.55 -16.10 -22.95
CA ARG A 199 -1.41 -14.93 -23.02
C ARG A 199 -0.98 -13.89 -21.99
N ASP A 200 -1.12 -12.61 -22.33
CA ASP A 200 -1.09 -11.56 -21.31
C ASP A 200 -2.37 -11.65 -20.46
N ALA A 201 -2.18 -11.86 -19.16
CA ALA A 201 -3.25 -11.98 -18.18
C ALA A 201 -3.29 -10.80 -17.20
N GLY A 202 -2.71 -9.64 -17.56
CA GLY A 202 -2.76 -8.39 -16.80
C GLY A 202 -1.43 -7.96 -16.18
N ARG A 203 -0.44 -8.86 -16.11
CA ARG A 203 0.92 -8.56 -15.61
C ARG A 203 2.01 -8.90 -16.64
N GLY A 204 1.67 -8.84 -17.92
CA GLY A 204 2.51 -9.29 -19.02
C GLY A 204 2.20 -10.74 -19.43
N GLU A 205 2.97 -11.24 -20.40
CA GLU A 205 2.76 -12.57 -20.98
C GLU A 205 3.07 -13.69 -19.98
N GLU A 206 2.12 -14.60 -19.81
CA GLU A 206 2.19 -15.79 -18.95
C GLU A 206 1.89 -17.04 -19.78
N SER A 207 2.46 -18.19 -19.39
CA SER A 207 2.17 -19.49 -20.02
C SER A 207 1.20 -20.31 -19.19
N PHE A 208 0.32 -21.03 -19.87
CA PHE A 208 -0.77 -21.81 -19.32
C PHE A 208 -0.83 -23.20 -19.96
N TYR A 209 -1.42 -24.17 -19.26
CA TYR A 209 -1.69 -25.49 -19.79
C TYR A 209 -3.09 -25.99 -19.39
N LEU A 210 -3.62 -26.91 -20.19
CA LEU A 210 -4.88 -27.59 -19.92
C LEU A 210 -4.64 -28.87 -19.10
N ASP A 211 -5.18 -28.92 -17.88
CA ASP A 211 -5.05 -30.07 -16.98
C ASP A 211 -5.83 -31.27 -17.52
N GLY A 212 -5.14 -32.40 -17.78
CA GLY A 212 -5.74 -33.63 -18.32
C GLY A 212 -6.03 -33.63 -19.83
N PHE A 213 -5.50 -32.68 -20.60
CA PHE A 213 -5.60 -32.71 -22.06
C PHE A 213 -4.64 -33.76 -22.66
N PRO A 214 -5.00 -34.53 -23.70
CA PRO A 214 -6.24 -34.49 -24.51
C PRO A 214 -7.24 -35.62 -24.19
N ASP A 215 -7.60 -35.84 -22.92
CA ASP A 215 -8.47 -36.97 -22.53
C ASP A 215 -9.94 -36.86 -23.02
N GLY A 216 -10.29 -35.76 -23.69
CA GLY A 216 -11.61 -35.51 -24.29
C GLY A 216 -12.66 -34.92 -23.33
N SER A 217 -12.27 -34.62 -22.09
CA SER A 217 -13.13 -34.18 -20.98
C SER A 217 -13.40 -32.67 -20.96
N SER A 218 -13.78 -32.06 -22.08
CA SER A 218 -14.07 -30.62 -22.14
C SER A 218 -15.32 -30.24 -21.31
N PRO A 219 -15.30 -29.14 -20.51
CA PRO A 219 -14.24 -28.13 -20.37
C PRO A 219 -13.05 -28.57 -19.51
N TYR A 220 -11.84 -28.17 -19.91
CA TYR A 220 -10.61 -28.39 -19.16
C TYR A 220 -10.36 -27.28 -18.14
N THR A 221 -9.67 -27.60 -17.05
CA THR A 221 -9.15 -26.59 -16.13
C THR A 221 -7.87 -25.99 -16.70
N VAL A 222 -7.79 -24.67 -16.74
CA VAL A 222 -6.59 -23.95 -17.18
C VAL A 222 -5.73 -23.66 -15.96
N ARG A 223 -4.45 -24.04 -16.02
CA ARG A 223 -3.47 -23.75 -14.97
C ARG A 223 -2.31 -22.94 -15.50
N ASP A 224 -1.69 -22.14 -14.63
CA ASP A 224 -0.40 -21.53 -14.94
C ASP A 224 0.77 -22.47 -14.57
N THR A 225 2.01 -22.05 -14.89
CA THR A 225 3.23 -22.82 -14.61
C THR A 225 3.48 -23.08 -13.11
N ALA A 226 2.85 -22.33 -12.21
CA ALA A 226 2.88 -22.57 -10.77
C ALA A 226 1.77 -23.54 -10.30
N GLY A 227 0.94 -24.04 -11.22
CA GLY A 227 -0.14 -25.00 -10.94
C GLY A 227 -1.41 -24.37 -10.40
N ARG A 228 -1.53 -23.03 -10.37
CA ARG A 228 -2.72 -22.34 -9.86
C ARG A 228 -3.87 -22.49 -10.86
N ASP A 229 -5.09 -22.66 -10.35
CA ASP A 229 -6.30 -22.59 -11.19
C ASP A 229 -6.50 -21.17 -11.73
N ARG A 230 -6.45 -21.05 -13.05
CA ARG A 230 -6.63 -19.80 -13.78
C ARG A 230 -7.94 -19.74 -14.55
N GLY A 231 -8.79 -20.77 -14.53
CA GLY A 231 -10.08 -20.77 -15.21
C GLY A 231 -10.32 -22.03 -16.04
N THR A 232 -11.02 -21.88 -17.15
CA THR A 232 -11.52 -23.02 -17.93
C THR A 232 -11.35 -22.84 -19.43
N ALA A 233 -11.15 -23.93 -20.15
CA ALA A 233 -11.09 -23.94 -21.62
C ALA A 233 -12.07 -24.96 -22.21
N GLN A 234 -12.93 -24.49 -23.10
CA GLN A 234 -13.73 -25.33 -23.98
C GLN A 234 -12.92 -25.65 -25.23
N VAL A 235 -12.78 -26.93 -25.56
CA VAL A 235 -11.95 -27.40 -26.67
C VAL A 235 -12.80 -28.25 -27.60
N VAL A 236 -12.84 -27.85 -28.87
CA VAL A 236 -13.52 -28.59 -29.93
C VAL A 236 -12.46 -29.12 -30.89
N ALA A 237 -12.36 -30.44 -31.01
CA ALA A 237 -11.49 -31.07 -32.00
C ALA A 237 -12.10 -30.95 -33.40
N ASN A 238 -11.38 -30.31 -34.31
CA ASN A 238 -11.74 -30.18 -35.71
C ASN A 238 -11.34 -31.47 -36.42
N LYS A 239 -12.35 -32.25 -36.79
CA LYS A 239 -12.19 -33.60 -37.34
C LYS A 239 -12.49 -33.62 -38.83
N GLU A 240 -11.65 -34.31 -39.60
CA GLU A 240 -11.86 -34.58 -41.01
C GLU A 240 -12.12 -36.08 -41.21
N LEU A 241 -13.11 -36.42 -42.05
CA LEU A 241 -13.39 -37.81 -42.41
C LEU A 241 -12.30 -38.30 -43.37
N VAL A 242 -11.46 -39.23 -42.92
CA VAL A 242 -10.34 -39.74 -43.72
C VAL A 242 -10.61 -41.11 -44.35
N GLY A 243 -11.66 -41.79 -43.90
CA GLY A 243 -12.01 -43.07 -44.47
C GLY A 243 -13.12 -43.76 -43.71
N TYR A 244 -13.28 -45.04 -44.01
CA TYR A 244 -14.23 -45.91 -43.34
C TYR A 244 -13.54 -47.24 -43.04
N GLU A 245 -13.74 -47.74 -41.83
CA GLU A 245 -13.26 -49.06 -41.42
C GLU A 245 -14.42 -50.04 -41.29
N LEU A 246 -14.13 -51.32 -41.49
CA LEU A 246 -15.12 -52.38 -41.36
C LEU A 246 -15.29 -52.77 -39.88
N ASP A 247 -16.47 -52.54 -39.31
CA ASP A 247 -16.79 -52.91 -37.93
C ASP A 247 -17.16 -54.40 -37.86
N GLN A 248 -16.13 -55.23 -37.68
CA GLN A 248 -16.26 -56.68 -37.62
C GLN A 248 -17.02 -57.17 -36.37
N ASN A 249 -17.15 -56.33 -35.35
CA ASN A 249 -17.86 -56.68 -34.11
C ASN A 249 -19.37 -56.50 -34.23
N ALA A 250 -19.84 -55.85 -35.30
CA ALA A 250 -21.26 -55.56 -35.49
C ALA A 250 -21.81 -56.08 -36.83
N GLY A 251 -21.41 -57.31 -37.18
CA GLY A 251 -21.90 -58.01 -38.37
C GLY A 251 -23.43 -58.15 -38.38
N ALA A 252 -24.04 -57.84 -39.51
CA ALA A 252 -25.43 -58.08 -39.81
C ALA A 252 -25.55 -59.40 -40.59
N SER A 253 -26.07 -60.43 -39.94
CA SER A 253 -26.44 -61.67 -40.62
C SER A 253 -27.72 -61.47 -41.41
N PHE A 254 -27.80 -62.07 -42.59
CA PHE A 254 -28.95 -61.96 -43.47
C PHE A 254 -29.22 -63.28 -44.19
N ASP A 255 -30.46 -63.40 -44.65
CA ASP A 255 -30.96 -64.46 -45.52
C ASP A 255 -31.91 -63.80 -46.52
N THR A 256 -31.63 -63.95 -47.82
CA THR A 256 -32.40 -63.32 -48.89
C THR A 256 -32.42 -64.15 -50.17
N GLY A 257 -33.32 -63.80 -51.09
CA GLY A 257 -33.53 -64.49 -52.35
C GLY A 257 -33.47 -63.55 -53.54
N VAL A 258 -32.76 -63.93 -54.59
CA VAL A 258 -32.66 -63.18 -55.85
C VAL A 258 -32.88 -64.10 -57.05
N TRP A 259 -33.65 -63.64 -58.03
CA TRP A 259 -33.83 -64.36 -59.30
C TRP A 259 -32.76 -63.91 -60.31
N ALA A 260 -31.78 -64.77 -60.57
CA ALA A 260 -30.64 -64.49 -61.44
C ALA A 260 -29.97 -65.78 -61.93
N ASN A 261 -29.16 -65.71 -62.99
CA ASN A 261 -28.40 -66.87 -63.47
C ASN A 261 -26.99 -66.90 -62.87
N GLU A 262 -26.43 -65.73 -62.60
CA GLU A 262 -25.07 -65.50 -62.14
C GLU A 262 -24.90 -65.90 -60.66
N ILE A 263 -23.70 -66.37 -60.31
CA ILE A 263 -23.29 -66.62 -58.92
C ILE A 263 -22.23 -65.58 -58.54
N ASN A 264 -21.12 -65.59 -59.27
CA ASN A 264 -20.13 -64.53 -59.23
C ASN A 264 -20.67 -63.32 -60.03
N GLY A 265 -20.69 -62.14 -59.42
CA GLY A 265 -21.34 -60.94 -59.95
C GLY A 265 -22.81 -60.78 -59.53
N LEU A 266 -23.38 -61.71 -58.74
CA LEU A 266 -24.76 -61.58 -58.27
C LEU A 266 -24.91 -60.35 -57.38
N ARG A 267 -25.80 -59.43 -57.75
CA ARG A 267 -26.16 -58.25 -56.95
C ARG A 267 -27.39 -58.54 -56.09
N PHE A 268 -27.34 -58.18 -54.81
CA PHE A 268 -28.43 -58.36 -53.85
C PHE A 268 -28.46 -57.21 -52.85
N GLY A 269 -29.60 -56.97 -52.19
CA GLY A 269 -29.76 -55.93 -51.19
C GLY A 269 -30.11 -56.50 -49.83
N VAL A 270 -29.53 -55.95 -48.76
CA VAL A 270 -29.79 -56.36 -47.38
C VAL A 270 -29.84 -55.15 -46.45
N TRP A 271 -30.54 -55.29 -45.34
CA TRP A 271 -30.57 -54.27 -44.29
C TRP A 271 -29.37 -54.43 -43.35
N VAL A 272 -28.54 -53.40 -43.26
CA VAL A 272 -27.38 -53.32 -42.36
C VAL A 272 -27.60 -52.17 -41.38
N LYS A 273 -27.72 -52.46 -40.08
CA LYS A 273 -27.98 -51.46 -39.02
C LYS A 273 -29.05 -50.41 -39.40
N GLY A 274 -30.18 -50.86 -39.96
CA GLY A 274 -31.31 -49.98 -40.30
C GLY A 274 -31.20 -49.23 -41.64
N LYS A 275 -30.18 -49.51 -42.45
CA LYS A 275 -30.03 -48.99 -43.82
C LYS A 275 -30.02 -50.13 -44.84
N TYR A 276 -30.81 -49.99 -45.91
CA TYR A 276 -30.76 -50.94 -47.02
C TYR A 276 -29.54 -50.66 -47.90
N GLU A 277 -28.63 -51.63 -48.01
CA GLU A 277 -27.38 -51.53 -48.79
C GLU A 277 -27.35 -52.63 -49.86
N TYR A 278 -26.73 -52.33 -51.00
CA TYR A 278 -26.51 -53.30 -52.07
C TYR A 278 -25.09 -53.87 -52.03
N PHE A 279 -25.00 -55.16 -52.32
CA PHE A 279 -23.76 -55.90 -52.35
C PHE A 279 -23.68 -56.74 -53.62
N THR A 280 -22.45 -57.01 -54.04
CA THR A 280 -22.14 -57.90 -55.15
C THR A 280 -21.34 -59.09 -54.62
N ALA A 281 -21.80 -60.30 -54.93
CA ALA A 281 -21.04 -61.51 -54.66
C ALA A 281 -19.87 -61.64 -55.63
N TYR A 282 -18.71 -62.00 -55.10
CA TYR A 282 -17.49 -62.20 -55.87
C TYR A 282 -16.61 -63.26 -55.22
N ASP A 283 -15.59 -63.71 -55.96
CA ASP A 283 -14.66 -64.75 -55.49
C ASP A 283 -15.42 -66.00 -55.00
N CYS A 284 -16.44 -66.40 -55.77
CA CYS A 284 -17.33 -67.49 -55.44
C CYS A 284 -16.72 -68.84 -55.84
N SER A 285 -16.72 -69.80 -54.92
CA SER A 285 -16.23 -71.15 -55.13
C SER A 285 -17.32 -72.17 -54.83
N TRP A 286 -17.47 -73.19 -55.67
CA TRP A 286 -18.38 -74.30 -55.40
C TRP A 286 -17.91 -75.06 -54.17
N THR A 287 -18.84 -75.43 -53.28
CA THR A 287 -18.52 -76.12 -52.03
C THR A 287 -19.11 -77.53 -51.97
N LYS A 288 -20.42 -77.66 -52.16
CA LYS A 288 -21.15 -78.94 -52.11
C LYS A 288 -22.49 -78.81 -52.83
N ARG A 289 -23.12 -79.96 -53.07
CA ARG A 289 -24.52 -80.05 -53.47
C ARG A 289 -25.38 -80.52 -52.29
N VAL A 290 -26.52 -79.86 -52.08
CA VAL A 290 -27.56 -80.28 -51.13
C VAL A 290 -28.83 -80.50 -51.93
N GLU A 291 -29.25 -81.76 -52.06
CA GLU A 291 -30.34 -82.18 -52.95
C GLU A 291 -30.13 -81.71 -54.40
N LEU A 292 -30.99 -80.81 -54.90
CA LEU A 292 -30.93 -80.24 -56.25
C LEU A 292 -30.27 -78.85 -56.28
N THR A 293 -29.67 -78.40 -55.17
CA THR A 293 -29.10 -77.05 -55.02
C THR A 293 -27.58 -77.11 -54.89
N ASP A 294 -26.87 -76.40 -55.77
CA ASP A 294 -25.43 -76.21 -55.65
C ASP A 294 -25.12 -75.04 -54.71
N ILE A 295 -24.25 -75.25 -53.72
CA ILE A 295 -23.88 -74.24 -52.72
C ILE A 295 -22.50 -73.68 -53.04
N TYR A 296 -22.38 -72.36 -53.09
CA TYR A 296 -21.14 -71.64 -53.36
C TYR A 296 -20.77 -70.77 -52.15
N ALA A 297 -19.51 -70.80 -51.72
CA ALA A 297 -18.99 -69.85 -50.74
C ALA A 297 -18.49 -68.60 -51.49
N CYS A 298 -18.94 -67.42 -51.07
CA CYS A 298 -18.68 -66.15 -51.75
C CYS A 298 -18.25 -65.07 -50.77
N LYS A 299 -17.48 -64.10 -51.27
CA LYS A 299 -17.24 -62.81 -50.61
C LYS A 299 -18.25 -61.79 -51.13
N TYR A 300 -18.54 -60.78 -50.33
CA TYR A 300 -19.47 -59.71 -50.64
C TYR A 300 -18.75 -58.38 -50.61
N LYS A 301 -18.94 -57.58 -51.67
CA LYS A 301 -18.41 -56.23 -51.77
C LYS A 301 -19.51 -55.21 -51.97
N ASP A 302 -19.30 -53.98 -51.51
CA ASP A 302 -20.23 -52.88 -51.81
C ASP A 302 -20.07 -52.37 -53.25
N ASP A 303 -20.90 -51.40 -53.62
CA ASP A 303 -20.87 -50.75 -54.94
C ASP A 303 -19.53 -50.02 -55.23
N GLN A 304 -18.72 -49.71 -54.20
CA GLN A 304 -17.37 -49.15 -54.35
C GLN A 304 -16.29 -50.25 -54.47
N GLY A 305 -16.70 -51.52 -54.47
CA GLY A 305 -15.82 -52.67 -54.62
C GLY A 305 -15.08 -53.09 -53.35
N ARG A 306 -15.39 -52.50 -52.18
CA ARG A 306 -14.75 -52.81 -50.90
C ARG A 306 -15.33 -54.10 -50.33
N TYR A 307 -14.50 -54.97 -49.76
CA TYR A 307 -14.96 -56.14 -49.04
C TYR A 307 -15.85 -55.73 -47.85
N ARG A 308 -17.01 -56.36 -47.72
CA ARG A 308 -17.99 -56.09 -46.67
C ARG A 308 -18.39 -57.33 -45.88
N GLY A 309 -17.96 -58.52 -46.28
CA GLY A 309 -18.33 -59.76 -45.58
C GLY A 309 -18.34 -60.95 -46.51
N SER A 310 -18.86 -62.08 -46.03
CA SER A 310 -18.88 -63.33 -46.79
C SER A 310 -20.06 -64.20 -46.36
N GLY A 311 -20.33 -65.23 -47.18
CA GLY A 311 -21.45 -66.13 -46.96
C GLY A 311 -21.58 -67.17 -48.05
N ALA A 312 -22.78 -67.74 -48.16
CA ALA A 312 -23.10 -68.81 -49.09
C ALA A 312 -24.22 -68.40 -50.05
N ILE A 313 -24.14 -68.89 -51.29
CA ILE A 313 -25.18 -68.78 -52.31
C ILE A 313 -25.62 -70.19 -52.72
N GLY A 314 -26.88 -70.53 -52.44
CA GLY A 314 -27.55 -71.71 -52.98
C GLY A 314 -28.18 -71.42 -54.34
N ALA A 315 -27.80 -72.20 -55.34
CA ALA A 315 -28.26 -72.08 -56.71
C ALA A 315 -29.24 -73.21 -57.06
N TRP A 316 -30.52 -72.87 -57.15
CA TRP A 316 -31.57 -73.78 -57.62
C TRP A 316 -32.27 -73.15 -58.82
N TRP A 317 -32.10 -73.75 -60.01
CA TRP A 317 -32.61 -73.22 -61.28
C TRP A 317 -32.20 -71.75 -61.51
N ARG A 318 -33.14 -70.80 -61.55
CA ARG A 318 -32.89 -69.34 -61.63
C ARG A 318 -32.99 -68.61 -60.29
N TYR A 319 -33.26 -69.31 -59.19
CA TYR A 319 -33.33 -68.72 -57.86
C TYR A 319 -31.98 -68.83 -57.16
N ARG A 320 -31.57 -67.76 -56.48
CA ARG A 320 -30.32 -67.64 -55.71
C ARG A 320 -30.67 -67.31 -54.27
N HIS A 321 -30.49 -68.29 -53.40
CA HIS A 321 -30.65 -68.11 -51.96
C HIS A 321 -29.31 -67.63 -51.39
N VAL A 322 -29.25 -66.39 -50.91
CA VAL A 322 -28.02 -65.73 -50.45
C VAL A 322 -28.09 -65.58 -48.94
N THR A 323 -27.11 -66.12 -48.23
CA THR A 323 -27.01 -66.06 -46.78
C THR A 323 -25.61 -65.64 -46.37
N GLY A 324 -25.45 -64.92 -45.28
CA GLY A 324 -24.13 -64.60 -44.78
C GLY A 324 -24.12 -63.47 -43.77
N THR A 325 -22.95 -62.90 -43.56
CA THR A 325 -22.76 -61.75 -42.67
C THR A 325 -22.05 -60.63 -43.42
N VAL A 326 -22.62 -59.43 -43.37
CA VAL A 326 -21.97 -58.20 -43.83
C VAL A 326 -21.73 -57.26 -42.67
N TYR A 327 -20.62 -56.55 -42.70
CA TYR A 327 -20.18 -55.66 -41.65
C TYR A 327 -20.41 -54.20 -42.05
N PRO A 328 -20.92 -53.36 -41.13
CA PRO A 328 -21.10 -51.95 -41.38
C PRO A 328 -19.75 -51.24 -41.48
N LEU A 329 -19.76 -50.11 -42.19
CA LEU A 329 -18.62 -49.21 -42.25
C LEU A 329 -18.76 -48.13 -41.19
N VAL A 330 -17.73 -47.96 -40.37
CA VAL A 330 -17.66 -46.90 -39.37
C VAL A 330 -16.74 -45.80 -39.89
N PRO A 331 -17.18 -44.53 -39.87
CA PRO A 331 -16.35 -43.42 -40.32
C PRO A 331 -15.11 -43.29 -39.42
N GLN A 332 -13.95 -43.13 -40.05
CA GLN A 332 -12.69 -42.83 -39.39
C GLN A 332 -12.38 -41.35 -39.54
N TYR A 333 -12.09 -40.70 -38.41
CA TYR A 333 -11.83 -39.28 -38.35
C TYR A 333 -10.39 -39.02 -37.93
N GLU A 334 -9.74 -38.09 -38.60
CA GLU A 334 -8.44 -37.55 -38.20
C GLU A 334 -8.64 -36.16 -37.59
N VAL A 335 -7.99 -35.88 -36.46
CA VAL A 335 -8.00 -34.53 -35.88
C VAL A 335 -7.03 -33.67 -36.67
N LYS A 336 -7.52 -32.57 -37.26
CA LYS A 336 -6.72 -31.59 -38.01
C LYS A 336 -6.30 -30.39 -37.17
N GLY A 337 -6.98 -30.18 -36.04
CA GLY A 337 -6.67 -29.12 -35.10
C GLY A 337 -7.73 -28.99 -34.03
N TYR A 338 -7.62 -27.93 -33.24
CA TYR A 338 -8.52 -27.62 -32.14
C TYR A 338 -8.96 -26.16 -32.21
N SER A 339 -10.24 -25.92 -32.01
CA SER A 339 -10.74 -24.57 -31.72
C SER A 339 -11.03 -24.49 -30.23
N VAL A 340 -10.40 -23.51 -29.57
CA VAL A 340 -10.34 -23.43 -28.11
C VAL A 340 -10.88 -22.09 -27.65
N TYR A 341 -11.88 -22.11 -26.79
CA TYR A 341 -12.41 -20.94 -26.11
C TYR A 341 -11.98 -20.95 -24.64
N VAL A 342 -11.24 -19.94 -24.22
CA VAL A 342 -10.67 -19.83 -22.87
C VAL A 342 -11.37 -18.74 -22.09
N SER A 343 -11.74 -19.04 -20.84
CA SER A 343 -12.15 -18.06 -19.82
C SER A 343 -11.12 -18.07 -18.69
N LEU A 344 -10.42 -16.94 -18.52
CA LEU A 344 -9.24 -16.82 -17.68
C LEU A 344 -9.44 -15.78 -16.55
N LYS A 345 -8.97 -16.10 -15.35
CA LYS A 345 -8.77 -15.20 -14.21
C LYS A 345 -7.47 -14.45 -14.41
N GLY A 346 -7.58 -13.18 -14.81
CA GLY A 346 -6.48 -12.24 -14.91
C GLY A 346 -6.04 -11.68 -13.56
N TRP A 347 -4.86 -11.08 -13.55
CA TRP A 347 -4.37 -10.23 -12.49
C TRP A 347 -5.08 -8.87 -12.52
N GLN A 348 -5.38 -8.35 -11.34
CA GLN A 348 -5.92 -7.02 -11.15
C GLN A 348 -5.22 -6.32 -10.00
N GLU A 349 -5.07 -5.00 -10.13
CA GLU A 349 -4.55 -4.18 -9.05
C GLU A 349 -5.64 -3.96 -8.01
N THR A 350 -5.31 -4.30 -6.77
CA THR A 350 -6.19 -4.11 -5.61
C THR A 350 -5.45 -3.37 -4.52
N TRP A 351 -6.19 -2.56 -3.77
CA TRP A 351 -5.68 -1.89 -2.58
C TRP A 351 -6.13 -2.67 -1.34
N TYR A 352 -5.20 -2.94 -0.43
CA TYR A 352 -5.53 -3.50 0.87
C TYR A 352 -4.92 -2.65 1.98
N TYR A 353 -5.62 -2.62 3.10
CA TYR A 353 -5.15 -2.01 4.33
C TYR A 353 -4.04 -2.86 4.96
N ALA A 354 -2.92 -2.22 5.31
CA ALA A 354 -1.87 -2.86 6.09
C ALA A 354 -2.45 -3.58 7.33
N SER A 355 -1.95 -4.79 7.60
CA SER A 355 -2.40 -5.61 8.73
C SER A 355 -2.13 -4.97 10.10
N ASP A 356 -1.10 -4.14 10.22
CA ASP A 356 -0.71 -3.42 11.43
C ASP A 356 -1.11 -1.93 11.39
N ASN A 357 -2.34 -1.62 10.98
CA ASN A 357 -2.74 -0.25 10.66
C ASN A 357 -2.75 0.79 11.81
N ASP A 358 -3.00 2.06 11.43
CA ASP A 358 -3.02 3.23 12.32
C ASP A 358 -1.69 3.49 13.03
N ARG A 359 -0.59 3.34 12.27
CA ARG A 359 0.80 3.49 12.73
C ARG A 359 1.09 4.93 13.15
N PRO A 360 1.94 5.16 14.17
CA PRO A 360 2.45 6.50 14.44
C PRO A 360 3.32 6.99 13.30
N VAL A 361 3.23 8.28 12.95
CA VAL A 361 4.19 8.93 12.06
C VAL A 361 5.48 9.16 12.85
N GLU A 362 6.59 8.74 12.27
CA GLU A 362 7.94 8.86 12.84
C GLU A 362 8.56 10.24 12.56
N PRO A 363 9.54 10.68 13.36
CA PRO A 363 10.30 11.90 13.08
C PRO A 363 10.90 11.94 11.66
N GLY A 364 10.83 13.10 11.01
CA GLY A 364 11.18 13.29 9.61
C GLY A 364 10.09 12.88 8.62
N GLY A 365 8.89 12.54 9.10
CA GLY A 365 7.73 12.23 8.27
C GLY A 365 7.76 10.83 7.68
N TYR A 366 8.18 9.83 8.46
CA TYR A 366 8.18 8.43 8.01
C TYR A 366 7.01 7.65 8.59
N VAL A 367 6.64 6.55 7.93
CA VAL A 367 5.72 5.56 8.47
C VAL A 367 6.25 4.17 8.12
N THR A 368 6.21 3.27 9.10
CA THR A 368 6.54 1.85 8.89
C THR A 368 5.29 1.02 9.13
N ALA A 369 4.83 0.32 8.10
CA ALA A 369 3.70 -0.61 8.14
C ALA A 369 4.13 -1.95 7.51
N GLU A 370 3.78 -3.07 8.14
CA GLU A 370 4.19 -4.42 7.77
C GLU A 370 5.71 -4.58 7.57
N GLY A 371 6.50 -3.86 8.37
CA GLY A 371 7.96 -3.83 8.25
C GLY A 371 8.49 -3.06 7.03
N LYS A 372 7.62 -2.47 6.21
CA LYS A 372 7.97 -1.67 5.02
C LYS A 372 7.94 -0.19 5.39
N ARG A 373 9.06 0.50 5.23
CA ARG A 373 9.21 1.92 5.62
C ARG A 373 9.03 2.84 4.43
N TYR A 374 8.19 3.87 4.60
CA TYR A 374 7.90 4.87 3.59
C TYR A 374 8.05 6.27 4.16
N ARG A 375 8.28 7.24 3.27
CA ARG A 375 8.24 8.67 3.58
C ARG A 375 6.88 9.24 3.19
N ILE A 376 6.34 10.11 4.03
CA ILE A 376 5.12 10.88 3.80
C ILE A 376 5.52 12.24 3.21
N PRO A 377 5.23 12.51 1.93
CA PRO A 377 5.58 13.78 1.32
C PRO A 377 4.94 14.96 2.05
N GLY A 378 5.71 16.02 2.30
CA GLY A 378 5.26 17.23 2.99
C GLY A 378 5.37 17.18 4.52
N LEU A 379 5.80 16.06 5.10
CA LEU A 379 6.06 15.93 6.55
C LEU A 379 7.55 15.80 6.90
N GLU A 380 8.45 16.24 6.02
CA GLU A 380 9.89 16.10 6.19
C GLU A 380 10.43 16.79 7.45
N GLY A 381 9.76 17.87 7.88
CA GLY A 381 10.06 18.61 9.10
C GLY A 381 9.35 18.09 10.35
N TYR A 382 8.50 17.06 10.26
CA TYR A 382 7.73 16.56 11.40
C TYR A 382 8.66 16.05 12.50
N LEU A 383 8.53 16.59 13.73
CA LEU A 383 9.40 16.30 14.88
C LEU A 383 10.90 16.53 14.60
N GLN A 384 11.24 17.31 13.57
CA GLN A 384 12.59 17.83 13.38
C GLN A 384 12.69 19.17 14.11
N PRO A 385 13.78 19.45 14.83
CA PRO A 385 13.97 20.73 15.51
C PRO A 385 14.11 21.87 14.47
N THR A 386 13.01 22.56 14.20
CA THR A 386 12.99 23.76 13.36
C THR A 386 13.20 25.00 14.23
N GLY A 387 14.46 25.44 14.34
CA GLY A 387 14.82 26.79 14.84
C GLY A 387 15.61 26.82 16.15
N LYS A 388 16.85 27.31 16.08
CA LYS A 388 17.86 27.28 17.15
C LYS A 388 17.81 28.43 18.17
N ASP A 389 16.73 29.21 18.26
CA ASP A 389 16.81 30.49 18.99
C ASP A 389 15.70 30.78 20.04
N LEU A 390 14.93 29.76 20.45
CA LEU A 390 14.26 29.78 21.77
C LEU A 390 14.69 28.57 22.57
N GLU A 391 15.66 28.80 23.44
CA GLU A 391 16.18 27.80 24.36
C GLU A 391 15.52 27.96 25.72
N VAL A 392 15.22 26.85 26.37
CA VAL A 392 14.70 26.83 27.74
C VAL A 392 15.55 25.95 28.64
N ALA A 393 15.62 26.31 29.90
CA ALA A 393 16.34 25.59 30.94
C ALA A 393 15.46 25.48 32.19
N GLU A 394 15.32 24.26 32.72
CA GLU A 394 14.58 23.95 33.95
C GLU A 394 15.54 23.30 34.96
N GLY A 395 15.68 23.86 36.18
CA GLY A 395 16.50 23.26 37.26
C GLY A 395 17.35 24.21 38.12
N ASP A 396 17.62 23.80 39.35
CA ASP A 396 18.57 24.39 40.33
C ASP A 396 19.95 23.76 40.06
N PRO A 397 21.13 24.44 40.00
CA PRO A 397 21.43 25.78 40.50
C PRO A 397 21.60 26.89 39.48
N TYR A 398 21.47 26.64 38.18
CA TYR A 398 21.72 27.68 37.18
C TYR A 398 20.58 28.70 37.08
N VAL A 399 19.32 28.25 37.16
CA VAL A 399 18.19 29.18 37.32
C VAL A 399 18.36 29.92 38.63
N SER A 400 18.78 29.25 39.70
CA SER A 400 19.11 29.88 40.99
C SER A 400 20.27 30.87 40.93
N TYR A 401 21.21 30.75 39.98
CA TYR A 401 22.35 31.67 39.81
C TYR A 401 21.97 32.89 38.96
N ILE A 402 21.24 32.68 37.87
CA ILE A 402 20.62 33.76 37.10
C ILE A 402 19.63 34.52 37.99
N THR A 403 18.75 33.82 38.72
CA THR A 403 17.80 34.45 39.65
C THR A 403 18.48 35.10 40.87
N ARG A 404 19.56 34.54 41.43
CA ARG A 404 20.34 35.20 42.51
C ARG A 404 21.09 36.44 42.05
N SER A 405 21.52 36.50 40.79
CA SER A 405 22.10 37.74 40.22
C SER A 405 21.03 38.78 39.87
N LEU A 406 19.78 38.35 39.64
CA LEU A 406 18.65 39.23 39.29
C LEU A 406 17.80 39.69 40.49
N SER A 407 17.83 38.98 41.62
CA SER A 407 17.07 39.32 42.83
C SER A 407 17.93 40.12 43.82
N PRO A 408 17.58 41.39 44.11
CA PRO A 408 18.30 42.20 45.11
C PRO A 408 18.24 41.62 46.53
N GLN A 409 17.21 40.82 46.82
CA GLN A 409 16.92 40.32 48.18
C GLN A 409 17.61 38.99 48.52
N GLY A 410 18.23 38.32 47.53
CA GLY A 410 18.86 37.00 47.71
C GLY A 410 20.34 36.93 47.31
N ASN A 411 21.01 38.08 47.19
CA ASN A 411 22.36 38.14 46.63
C ASN A 411 23.45 37.69 47.64
N PRO A 412 24.24 36.63 47.39
CA PRO A 412 25.39 36.27 48.22
C PRO A 412 26.51 37.33 48.20
N LEU A 413 26.46 38.28 47.27
CA LEU A 413 27.34 39.45 47.18
C LEU A 413 26.79 40.67 47.94
N ALA A 414 25.64 40.58 48.62
CA ALA A 414 25.10 41.67 49.44
C ALA A 414 26.09 42.15 50.53
N GLY A 415 27.03 41.29 50.95
CA GLY A 415 28.11 41.64 51.87
C GLY A 415 29.40 42.19 51.22
N THR A 416 29.48 42.31 49.90
CA THR A 416 30.73 42.68 49.19
C THR A 416 30.89 44.17 48.90
N GLY A 417 29.87 44.99 49.21
CA GLY A 417 29.96 46.45 49.07
C GLY A 417 30.06 46.98 47.64
N ARG A 418 29.82 46.16 46.60
CA ARG A 418 29.77 46.62 45.21
C ARG A 418 28.50 47.42 44.93
N GLU A 419 28.63 48.61 44.35
CA GLU A 419 27.54 49.48 43.87
C GLU A 419 26.49 48.72 43.03
N GLU A 420 26.97 47.76 42.25
CA GLU A 420 26.17 46.85 41.44
C GLU A 420 25.05 46.19 42.26
N ALA A 421 25.25 45.73 43.49
CA ALA A 421 24.20 45.03 44.24
C ALA A 421 22.95 45.87 44.62
N LYS A 422 22.99 47.20 44.47
CA LYS A 422 21.92 48.12 44.91
C LYS A 422 20.96 48.57 43.80
N VAL A 423 21.24 48.30 42.52
CA VAL A 423 20.66 49.08 41.40
C VAL A 423 19.88 48.24 40.36
N TRP A 424 19.71 46.92 40.57
CA TRP A 424 19.57 46.05 39.40
C TRP A 424 18.32 46.23 38.53
N PHE A 425 17.13 46.53 39.04
CA PHE A 425 15.99 46.90 38.17
C PHE A 425 15.06 47.89 38.87
N LYS A 426 15.04 49.15 38.44
CA LYS A 426 14.22 50.20 39.07
C LYS A 426 12.82 50.21 38.46
N PRO A 427 11.73 50.37 39.23
CA PRO A 427 10.41 50.62 38.66
C PRO A 427 10.46 51.80 37.70
N LEU A 428 9.86 51.67 36.51
CA LEU A 428 9.91 52.71 35.48
C LEU A 428 9.46 54.07 36.04
N ARG A 429 8.42 54.07 36.88
CA ARG A 429 7.92 55.26 37.56
C ARG A 429 9.01 56.03 38.30
N ASP A 430 9.79 55.32 39.10
CA ASP A 430 10.79 55.89 39.99
C ASP A 430 12.01 56.33 39.17
N TRP A 431 12.40 55.55 38.15
CA TRP A 431 13.46 55.90 37.20
C TRP A 431 13.13 57.18 36.40
N CYS A 432 11.89 57.34 35.92
CA CYS A 432 11.45 58.56 35.22
C CYS A 432 11.45 59.78 36.15
N ALA A 433 10.98 59.60 37.40
CA ALA A 433 10.93 60.68 38.39
C ALA A 433 12.33 61.23 38.71
N GLU A 434 13.33 60.37 38.87
CA GLU A 434 14.72 60.77 39.13
C GLU A 434 15.37 61.54 37.98
N ARG A 435 14.88 61.34 36.74
CA ARG A 435 15.38 61.99 35.53
C ARG A 435 14.55 63.20 35.10
N GLY A 436 13.53 63.58 35.87
CA GLY A 436 12.64 64.70 35.56
C GLY A 436 11.79 64.48 34.30
N LEU A 437 11.54 63.22 33.94
CA LEU A 437 10.71 62.80 32.82
C LEU A 437 9.28 62.52 33.26
#